data_AF-A0A5R8P8R3-F1
#
_entry.id   AF-A0A5R8P8R3-F1
#
_cell.length_a   1.000
_cell.length_b   1.000
_cell.length_c   1.000
_cell.angle_alpha   90.00
_cell.angle_beta   90.00
_cell.angle_gamma   90.00
#
_symmetry.space_group_name_H-M   'P 1'
#
loop_
_entity.id
_entity.type
_entity.pdbx_description
1 polymer ?
#
loop_
_entity_poly.entity_id
_entity_poly.type
_entity_poly.pdbx_seq_one_letter_code
_entity_poly.pdbx_strand_id
1 'polypeptide(L)'
;MRFRPPPPGCGGTVLGEHTDRPGCAPRRGCNRRAPERQGWAGRRKAIPQLCGYAEPCRRARCPSDACHRCRSTSSQVPSLTDWGTTSVVHICISWIAWLSSFLRPGRAMTLQFGPPIDLTDLPSFRKSDLRPRRPVFVGRVSTKDNQNPASSLPRQVALASQRLEPGEEFFAYFWDVESGMLPPEQRGLGPQQMYEALAVPIPRDGGLQDLVDRAEQVGVTHVLAERSDRVARAMLTSLTVEHELAKSGVEVVYANEPVGGTESGRLRTRRYSQVDAEVYRAVLMEMSQGGQAQHAISGYNHGYPPYPYIAVIDENGPTAGRGRFGVARPKRKLVPHPDSRRFDAARELCRLRREEHLKAAEIIARLAAEPDRYPIEGRWTHNLVEGLVANPKLTGHQVYNRRATRTGRPGYSRWNPISEWVWSPGIVHEPVISVQEWKQAQEVTAALRAGADAGSSLVRIHLAARHLGLPVTTISSSDSHARYRIGEREVVLPKPIPDQLAQQVIADLGSAM
;
A
#
# COMPACT_ATOMS: atom_id res chain seq x y z
N MET A 1 -3.50 12.75 55.62
CA MET A 1 -4.48 13.52 54.83
C MET A 1 -4.94 12.67 53.66
N ARG A 2 -6.14 12.10 53.75
CA ARG A 2 -6.81 11.32 52.69
C ARG A 2 -8.02 12.14 52.25
N PHE A 3 -8.11 12.50 50.97
CA PHE A 3 -9.29 13.15 50.41
C PHE A 3 -10.24 12.07 49.86
N ARG A 4 -11.45 12.00 50.44
CA ARG A 4 -12.60 11.26 49.91
C ARG A 4 -13.42 12.19 48.98
N PRO A 5 -13.99 11.70 47.87
CA PRO A 5 -15.03 12.41 47.14
C PRO A 5 -16.41 12.26 47.81
N PRO A 6 -17.36 13.20 47.59
CA PRO A 6 -18.70 13.19 48.18
C PRO A 6 -19.70 12.26 47.44
N PRO A 7 -20.81 11.87 48.09
CA PRO A 7 -21.80 10.89 47.58
C PRO A 7 -22.86 11.50 46.64
N PRO A 8 -23.65 10.67 45.92
CA PRO A 8 -24.60 11.11 44.91
C PRO A 8 -25.95 11.53 45.52
N GLY A 9 -26.53 12.60 45.00
CA GLY A 9 -27.89 13.03 45.33
C GLY A 9 -28.93 12.30 44.49
N CYS A 10 -29.86 11.63 45.16
CA CYS A 10 -31.16 11.21 44.64
C CYS A 10 -32.23 12.21 45.07
N GLY A 11 -33.22 12.45 44.22
CA GLY A 11 -34.54 12.96 44.64
C GLY A 11 -35.13 14.01 43.72
N GLY A 12 -36.23 13.68 43.02
CA GLY A 12 -37.05 14.68 42.34
C GLY A 12 -37.92 14.17 41.19
N THR A 13 -38.78 13.18 41.44
CA THR A 13 -39.82 12.69 40.53
C THR A 13 -40.97 13.71 40.42
N VAL A 14 -41.42 14.02 39.19
CA VAL A 14 -42.83 14.38 38.93
C VAL A 14 -43.30 13.64 37.68
N LEU A 15 -44.46 13.02 37.85
CA LEU A 15 -45.19 12.13 36.95
C LEU A 15 -45.81 12.86 35.75
N GLY A 16 -45.93 12.13 34.65
CA GLY A 16 -46.76 12.45 33.49
C GLY A 16 -47.13 11.15 32.78
N GLU A 17 -48.39 10.76 32.90
CA GLU A 17 -48.99 9.46 32.61
C GLU A 17 -49.11 9.08 31.12
N HIS A 18 -49.20 7.76 30.92
CA HIS A 18 -50.03 6.99 29.97
C HIS A 18 -50.02 7.29 28.45
N THR A 19 -49.65 6.28 27.65
CA THR A 19 -50.64 5.32 27.10
C THR A 19 -49.98 4.08 26.46
N ASP A 20 -50.67 2.97 26.63
CA ASP A 20 -50.31 1.58 26.37
C ASP A 20 -50.41 1.15 24.87
N ARG A 21 -49.46 0.29 24.47
CA ARG A 21 -49.61 -1.01 23.72
C ARG A 21 -50.05 -1.07 22.24
N PRO A 22 -49.93 -2.25 21.57
CA PRO A 22 -49.00 -3.37 21.72
C PRO A 22 -48.38 -3.86 20.38
N GLY A 23 -47.52 -4.87 20.48
CA GLY A 23 -46.67 -5.39 19.39
C GLY A 23 -47.35 -6.25 18.32
N CYS A 24 -46.54 -6.62 17.32
CA CYS A 24 -46.73 -7.80 16.46
C CYS A 24 -45.43 -8.13 15.68
N ALA A 25 -44.82 -9.24 16.04
CA ALA A 25 -44.13 -10.18 15.15
C ALA A 25 -44.69 -11.58 15.51
N PRO A 26 -44.63 -12.64 14.67
CA PRO A 26 -43.76 -12.84 13.50
C PRO A 26 -44.48 -13.47 12.28
N ARG A 27 -43.81 -13.58 11.12
CA ARG A 27 -43.99 -14.74 10.21
C ARG A 27 -42.87 -14.89 9.17
N ARG A 28 -42.62 -16.16 8.87
CA ARG A 28 -41.54 -16.75 8.07
C ARG A 28 -41.83 -16.65 6.56
N GLY A 29 -40.75 -16.62 5.79
CA GLY A 29 -40.55 -17.44 4.59
C GLY A 29 -41.17 -16.94 3.28
N CYS A 30 -40.32 -16.51 2.34
CA CYS A 30 -40.44 -16.99 0.97
C CYS A 30 -39.14 -16.81 0.17
N ASN A 31 -38.72 -17.92 -0.43
CA ASN A 31 -37.69 -18.11 -1.44
C ASN A 31 -37.62 -17.01 -2.50
N ARG A 32 -36.42 -16.50 -2.80
CA ARG A 32 -36.05 -16.15 -4.18
C ARG A 32 -34.61 -16.57 -4.51
N ARG A 33 -34.55 -17.24 -5.65
CA ARG A 33 -33.42 -17.91 -6.29
C ARG A 33 -32.33 -16.89 -6.67
N ALA A 34 -31.08 -17.31 -6.53
CA ALA A 34 -29.93 -16.69 -7.16
C ALA A 34 -29.98 -16.94 -8.69
N PRO A 35 -29.63 -15.95 -9.54
CA PRO A 35 -29.30 -16.23 -10.92
C PRO A 35 -27.80 -16.52 -11.09
N GLU A 36 -27.58 -17.50 -11.95
CA GLU A 36 -26.35 -18.07 -12.45
C GLU A 36 -25.35 -17.03 -12.99
N ARG A 37 -24.06 -17.28 -12.72
CA ARG A 37 -22.95 -16.63 -13.42
C ARG A 37 -22.78 -17.27 -14.80
N GLN A 38 -23.24 -16.61 -15.85
CA GLN A 38 -22.84 -16.92 -17.23
C GLN A 38 -21.57 -16.16 -17.61
N GLY A 39 -20.71 -16.85 -18.37
CA GLY A 39 -19.33 -16.50 -18.64
C GLY A 39 -19.12 -15.28 -19.54
N TRP A 40 -17.93 -14.71 -19.41
CA TRP A 40 -17.40 -13.71 -20.33
C TRP A 40 -16.16 -14.26 -21.03
N ALA A 41 -16.37 -14.65 -22.28
CA ALA A 41 -15.33 -14.93 -23.26
C ALA A 41 -15.08 -13.67 -24.12
N GLY A 42 -13.81 -13.37 -24.36
CA GLY A 42 -13.33 -12.76 -25.61
C GLY A 42 -13.58 -11.27 -25.85
N ARG A 43 -12.51 -10.48 -25.77
CA ARG A 43 -12.03 -9.63 -26.88
C ARG A 43 -10.70 -8.96 -26.52
N ARG A 44 -9.60 -9.48 -27.07
CA ARG A 44 -8.32 -8.74 -27.18
C ARG A 44 -8.43 -7.86 -28.42
N LYS A 45 -8.31 -6.54 -28.25
CA LYS A 45 -8.07 -5.61 -29.36
C LYS A 45 -6.57 -5.28 -29.43
N ALA A 46 -6.07 -5.28 -30.66
CA ALA A 46 -4.70 -5.07 -31.05
C ALA A 46 -4.20 -3.64 -30.76
N ILE A 47 -2.90 -3.52 -30.49
CA ILE A 47 -2.15 -2.25 -30.49
C ILE A 47 -1.14 -2.35 -31.64
N PRO A 48 -1.09 -1.39 -32.58
CA PRO A 48 -0.08 -1.39 -33.64
C PRO A 48 1.28 -0.93 -33.12
N GLN A 49 2.33 -1.60 -33.58
CA GLN A 49 3.72 -1.18 -33.52
C GLN A 49 3.94 0.07 -34.37
N LEU A 50 4.72 1.02 -33.86
CA LEU A 50 5.50 1.94 -34.69
C LEU A 50 6.97 1.81 -34.27
N CYS A 51 7.76 1.33 -35.22
CA CYS A 51 9.22 1.36 -35.22
C CYS A 51 9.71 2.77 -35.57
N GLY A 52 10.87 3.16 -35.03
CA GLY A 52 11.58 4.39 -35.41
C GLY A 52 12.95 4.47 -34.73
N TYR A 53 13.94 3.88 -35.41
CA TYR A 53 15.39 3.88 -35.21
C TYR A 53 16.06 5.11 -34.52
N ALA A 54 17.04 4.85 -33.64
CA ALA A 54 18.43 5.33 -33.74
C ALA A 54 19.33 4.76 -32.61
N GLU A 55 20.34 3.97 -32.97
CA GLU A 55 21.50 3.59 -32.13
C GLU A 55 22.62 4.68 -32.20
N PRO A 56 23.85 4.49 -31.67
CA PRO A 56 24.24 4.42 -30.26
C PRO A 56 25.42 5.38 -29.95
N CYS A 57 25.56 5.86 -28.70
CA CYS A 57 26.78 6.56 -28.27
C CYS A 57 27.56 5.72 -27.25
N ARG A 58 28.79 5.35 -27.63
CA ARG A 58 29.77 4.59 -26.86
C ARG A 58 30.65 5.51 -26.00
N ARG A 59 31.12 4.96 -24.87
CA ARG A 59 32.27 5.38 -24.00
C ARG A 59 32.00 6.65 -23.17
N ALA A 60 32.35 6.72 -21.89
CA ALA A 60 33.63 6.32 -21.30
C ALA A 60 33.51 5.86 -19.83
N ARG A 61 34.41 4.92 -19.47
CA ARG A 61 34.85 4.60 -18.11
C ARG A 61 35.90 5.63 -17.69
N CYS A 62 35.92 5.99 -16.40
CA CYS A 62 37.11 6.45 -15.69
C CYS A 62 36.91 6.25 -14.16
N PRO A 63 37.99 6.19 -13.36
CA PRO A 63 38.29 5.02 -12.55
C PRO A 63 38.30 5.27 -11.05
N SER A 64 38.28 4.16 -10.32
CA SER A 64 38.80 4.01 -8.96
C SER A 64 40.24 4.49 -8.86
N ASP A 65 40.52 5.44 -7.97
CA ASP A 65 41.71 5.49 -7.09
C ASP A 65 41.78 6.83 -6.36
N ALA A 66 41.36 6.85 -5.10
CA ALA A 66 41.77 7.86 -4.12
C ALA A 66 41.58 7.31 -2.70
N CYS A 67 42.28 6.22 -2.40
CA CYS A 67 42.50 5.73 -1.05
C CYS A 67 43.97 5.95 -0.71
N HIS A 68 44.28 6.99 0.08
CA HIS A 68 45.33 7.01 1.12
C HIS A 68 45.69 8.45 1.53
N ARG A 69 45.27 8.83 2.75
CA ARG A 69 46.01 9.60 3.79
C ARG A 69 45.07 10.54 4.53
N CYS A 70 44.66 10.14 5.73
CA CYS A 70 44.92 10.89 6.95
C CYS A 70 44.49 10.07 8.16
N ARG A 71 45.47 9.61 8.94
CA ARG A 71 45.27 9.03 10.27
C ARG A 71 45.07 10.16 11.29
N SER A 72 44.24 9.83 12.27
CA SER A 72 44.32 10.22 13.69
C SER A 72 44.36 11.71 14.04
N THR A 73 43.20 12.22 14.46
CA THR A 73 43.10 13.04 15.67
C THR A 73 41.87 12.60 16.45
N SER A 74 42.12 11.92 17.56
CA SER A 74 41.17 11.66 18.63
C SER A 74 40.80 12.99 19.29
N SER A 75 39.53 13.38 19.21
CA SER A 75 38.96 14.43 20.05
C SER A 75 37.85 13.81 20.89
N GLN A 76 38.12 13.78 22.19
CA GLN A 76 37.26 13.32 23.28
C GLN A 76 35.90 14.01 23.22
N VAL A 77 34.84 13.22 23.39
CA VAL A 77 33.47 13.71 23.64
C VAL A 77 33.36 14.04 25.13
N PRO A 78 33.05 15.28 25.54
CA PRO A 78 32.79 15.58 26.94
C PRO A 78 31.41 15.07 27.35
N SER A 79 31.34 14.47 28.53
CA SER A 79 30.14 14.00 29.21
C SER A 79 29.15 15.13 29.51
N LEU A 80 27.87 14.91 29.16
CA LEU A 80 26.73 15.76 29.48
C LEU A 80 26.31 15.61 30.94
N THR A 81 27.02 16.26 31.85
CA THR A 81 26.58 16.52 33.23
C THR A 81 27.27 17.79 33.72
N ASP A 82 26.71 18.96 33.37
CA ASP A 82 26.74 20.22 34.14
C ASP A 82 26.44 21.42 33.23
N TRP A 83 25.16 21.68 33.00
CA TRP A 83 24.73 23.01 32.52
C TRP A 83 23.49 23.42 33.31
N GLY A 84 23.71 24.35 34.23
CA GLY A 84 22.68 24.96 35.08
C GLY A 84 21.59 25.64 34.25
N THR A 85 20.37 25.49 34.75
CA THR A 85 19.07 25.86 34.16
C THR A 85 18.92 27.35 33.81
N THR A 86 19.90 28.19 34.16
CA THR A 86 19.84 29.66 33.99
C THR A 86 20.47 30.15 32.68
N SER A 87 21.34 29.36 32.02
CA SER A 87 22.02 29.79 30.78
C SER A 87 21.25 29.49 29.49
N VAL A 88 20.34 28.51 29.52
CA VAL A 88 19.53 28.13 28.34
C VAL A 88 18.43 29.17 28.06
N VAL A 89 17.97 29.88 29.09
CA VAL A 89 16.89 30.89 28.96
C VAL A 89 17.39 32.16 28.27
N HIS A 90 18.65 32.59 28.48
CA HIS A 90 19.21 33.76 27.78
C HIS A 90 19.60 33.50 26.32
N ILE A 91 19.99 32.27 25.98
CA ILE A 91 20.26 31.88 24.58
C ILE A 91 18.94 31.78 23.80
N CYS A 92 17.88 31.24 24.41
CA CYS A 92 16.55 31.17 23.78
C CYS A 92 15.88 32.55 23.62
N ILE A 93 16.00 33.46 24.59
CA ILE A 93 15.42 34.80 24.48
C ILE A 93 16.17 35.66 23.45
N SER A 94 17.49 35.51 23.35
CA SER A 94 18.29 36.20 22.31
C SER A 94 18.00 35.66 20.91
N TRP A 95 17.75 34.35 20.76
CA TRP A 95 17.29 33.76 19.49
C TRP A 95 15.89 34.20 19.10
N ILE A 96 14.96 34.29 20.07
CA ILE A 96 13.59 34.78 19.83
C ILE A 96 13.58 36.28 19.50
N ALA A 97 14.43 37.09 20.13
CA ALA A 97 14.60 38.51 19.80
C ALA A 97 15.25 38.73 18.42
N TRP A 98 16.18 37.86 18.02
CA TRP A 98 16.78 37.88 16.68
C TRP A 98 15.81 37.42 15.59
N LEU A 99 15.00 36.38 15.85
CA LEU A 99 13.93 35.91 14.94
C LEU A 99 12.78 36.91 14.80
N SER A 100 12.40 37.62 15.87
CA SER A 100 11.35 38.65 15.81
C SER A 100 11.82 39.95 15.14
N SER A 101 13.13 40.18 15.05
CA SER A 101 13.70 41.30 14.27
C SER A 101 13.66 41.07 12.75
N PHE A 102 13.56 39.81 12.31
CA PHE A 102 13.38 39.44 10.89
C PHE A 102 11.92 39.31 10.44
N LEU A 103 10.97 39.37 11.38
CA LEU A 103 9.53 39.39 11.11
C LEU A 103 9.02 40.82 10.96
N ARG A 104 9.64 41.62 10.08
CA ARG A 104 8.94 42.76 9.50
C ARG A 104 8.05 42.23 8.36
N PRO A 105 6.76 42.61 8.30
CA PRO A 105 5.94 42.32 7.13
C PRO A 105 6.69 42.82 5.91
N GLY A 106 6.83 41.96 4.91
CA GLY A 106 7.70 42.15 3.76
C GLY A 106 7.66 43.58 3.25
N ARG A 107 8.69 44.36 3.58
CA ARG A 107 9.02 45.51 2.75
C ARG A 107 9.36 44.86 1.42
N ALA A 108 8.48 45.03 0.44
CA ALA A 108 8.83 44.79 -0.96
C ALA A 108 10.26 45.30 -1.14
N MET A 109 11.12 44.53 -1.81
CA MET A 109 12.39 45.09 -2.26
C MET A 109 12.05 46.38 -2.99
N THR A 110 12.23 47.52 -2.33
CA THR A 110 12.26 48.81 -2.98
C THR A 110 13.53 48.72 -3.80
N LEU A 111 13.39 48.22 -5.03
CA LEU A 111 14.39 48.37 -6.05
C LEU A 111 14.73 49.86 -6.01
N GLN A 112 15.96 50.16 -5.57
CA GLN A 112 16.45 51.52 -5.44
C GLN A 112 16.35 52.28 -6.76
N PHE A 113 16.21 51.53 -7.86
CA PHE A 113 15.87 51.97 -9.20
C PHE A 113 14.55 51.31 -9.61
N GLY A 114 13.43 52.00 -9.37
CA GLY A 114 12.17 51.66 -10.02
C GLY A 114 12.27 51.93 -11.53
N PRO A 115 11.36 51.36 -12.35
CA PRO A 115 11.27 51.79 -13.74
C PRO A 115 11.08 53.32 -13.78
N PRO A 116 11.75 54.06 -14.68
CA PRO A 116 11.62 55.53 -14.77
C PRO A 116 10.24 55.97 -15.30
N ILE A 117 9.32 55.03 -15.43
CA ILE A 117 8.01 55.17 -16.05
C ILE A 117 6.98 54.85 -14.96
N ASP A 118 6.23 55.86 -14.55
CA ASP A 118 4.97 55.73 -13.83
C ASP A 118 3.85 55.88 -14.85
N LEU A 119 2.90 54.94 -14.88
CA LEU A 119 1.76 54.95 -15.80
C LEU A 119 0.43 55.14 -15.03
N THR A 120 0.50 55.40 -13.72
CA THR A 120 -0.69 55.57 -12.87
C THR A 120 -1.40 56.91 -13.09
N ASP A 121 -0.70 57.87 -13.69
CA ASP A 121 -1.18 59.19 -14.09
C ASP A 121 -1.97 59.17 -15.41
N LEU A 122 -1.87 58.10 -16.21
CA LEU A 122 -2.59 57.95 -17.46
C LEU A 122 -4.04 57.47 -17.18
N PRO A 123 -5.08 58.30 -17.38
CA PRO A 123 -6.47 57.96 -17.02
C PRO A 123 -7.05 56.79 -17.83
N SER A 124 -6.45 56.46 -18.97
CA SER A 124 -6.81 55.33 -19.82
C SER A 124 -5.93 54.09 -19.60
N PHE A 125 -4.85 54.20 -18.82
CA PHE A 125 -3.99 53.07 -18.49
C PHE A 125 -4.55 52.36 -17.26
N ARG A 126 -5.15 51.20 -17.48
CA ARG A 126 -5.43 50.24 -16.41
C ARG A 126 -4.49 49.07 -16.59
N LYS A 127 -3.80 48.65 -15.51
CA LYS A 127 -3.29 47.28 -15.42
C LYS A 127 -4.52 46.35 -15.44
N SER A 128 -4.91 45.92 -16.62
CA SER A 128 -5.69 44.70 -16.73
C SER A 128 -4.73 43.58 -16.37
N ASP A 129 -4.88 42.96 -15.20
CA ASP A 129 -4.46 41.57 -15.11
C ASP A 129 -5.22 40.85 -16.21
N LEU A 130 -4.51 40.42 -17.26
CA LEU A 130 -5.07 40.09 -18.58
C LEU A 130 -6.00 38.86 -18.55
N ARG A 131 -6.19 38.23 -17.40
CA ARG A 131 -7.11 37.10 -17.23
C ARG A 131 -7.79 37.17 -15.86
N PRO A 132 -9.13 37.19 -15.80
CA PRO A 132 -9.85 37.03 -14.54
C PRO A 132 -9.38 35.77 -13.83
N ARG A 133 -9.17 35.87 -12.51
CA ARG A 133 -8.87 34.68 -11.70
C ARG A 133 -10.05 33.73 -11.78
N ARG A 134 -9.77 32.47 -12.10
CA ARG A 134 -10.74 31.37 -12.15
C ARG A 134 -10.22 30.29 -11.20
N PRO A 135 -10.41 30.49 -9.89
CA PRO A 135 -9.93 29.58 -8.87
C PRO A 135 -10.81 28.32 -8.84
N VAL A 136 -10.18 27.15 -8.70
CA VAL A 136 -10.88 25.89 -8.48
C VAL A 136 -10.40 25.24 -7.18
N PHE A 137 -11.29 24.50 -6.55
CA PHE A 137 -10.97 23.76 -5.33
C PHE A 137 -10.43 22.36 -5.63
N VAL A 138 -9.39 21.94 -4.91
CA VAL A 138 -8.93 20.55 -4.86
C VAL A 138 -8.99 20.00 -3.44
N GLY A 139 -9.73 18.89 -3.28
CA GLY A 139 -9.87 18.19 -2.01
C GLY A 139 -9.58 16.70 -2.11
N ARG A 140 -9.23 16.08 -0.98
CA ARG A 140 -9.10 14.61 -0.92
C ARG A 140 -9.39 14.07 0.46
N VAL A 141 -10.06 12.92 0.51
CA VAL A 141 -10.33 12.17 1.74
C VAL A 141 -9.76 10.76 1.62
N SER A 142 -9.04 10.31 2.65
CA SER A 142 -8.44 8.97 2.67
C SER A 142 -9.47 7.92 3.05
N THR A 143 -9.56 6.84 2.27
CA THR A 143 -10.37 5.65 2.60
C THR A 143 -9.82 4.85 3.78
N LYS A 144 -8.56 5.10 4.19
CA LYS A 144 -7.91 4.37 5.29
C LYS A 144 -8.06 5.04 6.65
N ASP A 145 -8.38 6.33 6.67
CA ASP A 145 -8.33 7.14 7.89
C ASP A 145 -9.71 7.22 8.59
N ASN A 146 -10.68 6.39 8.17
CA ASN A 146 -12.08 6.38 8.64
C ASN A 146 -12.71 7.79 8.74
N GLN A 147 -12.32 8.69 7.83
CA GLN A 147 -12.86 10.03 7.76
C GLN A 147 -14.20 10.02 7.03
N ASN A 148 -15.15 10.81 7.51
CA ASN A 148 -16.40 11.04 6.79
C ASN A 148 -16.19 12.10 5.69
N PRO A 149 -16.33 11.76 4.39
CA PRO A 149 -16.17 12.73 3.32
C PRO A 149 -17.12 13.92 3.42
N ALA A 150 -18.37 13.70 3.87
CA ALA A 150 -19.40 14.73 3.99
C ALA A 150 -19.08 15.82 5.02
N SER A 151 -18.19 15.56 5.99
CA SER A 151 -17.70 16.59 6.92
C SER A 151 -16.26 17.04 6.61
N SER A 152 -15.41 16.16 6.07
CA SER A 152 -14.01 16.47 5.79
C SER A 152 -13.84 17.40 4.58
N LEU A 153 -14.59 17.20 3.49
CA LEU A 153 -14.46 18.03 2.29
C LEU A 153 -14.97 19.46 2.48
N PRO A 154 -16.13 19.72 3.11
CA PRO A 154 -16.56 21.10 3.39
C PRO A 154 -15.57 21.87 4.26
N ARG A 155 -14.94 21.21 5.25
CA ARG A 155 -13.86 21.81 6.04
C ARG A 155 -12.65 22.18 5.18
N GLN A 156 -12.27 21.32 4.23
CA GLN A 156 -11.18 21.61 3.29
C GLN A 156 -11.52 22.81 2.40
N VAL A 157 -12.75 22.90 1.90
CA VAL A 157 -13.24 24.05 1.13
C VAL A 157 -13.16 25.33 1.96
N ALA A 158 -13.66 25.32 3.20
CA ALA A 158 -13.65 26.49 4.09
C ALA A 158 -12.24 26.99 4.44
N LEU A 159 -11.24 26.11 4.45
CA LEU A 159 -9.84 26.50 4.64
C LEU A 159 -9.21 26.98 3.34
N ALA A 160 -9.50 26.32 2.21
CA ALA A 160 -9.02 26.73 0.89
C ALA A 160 -9.59 28.11 0.48
N SER A 161 -10.85 28.41 0.83
CA SER A 161 -11.51 29.68 0.51
C SER A 161 -10.85 30.88 1.17
N GLN A 162 -10.03 30.70 2.21
CA GLN A 162 -9.25 31.77 2.83
C GLN A 162 -8.18 32.35 1.88
N ARG A 163 -7.95 31.71 0.72
CA ARG A 163 -7.03 32.18 -0.32
C ARG A 163 -7.74 32.81 -1.53
N LEU A 164 -9.06 32.89 -1.50
CA LEU A 164 -9.83 33.65 -2.49
C LEU A 164 -9.67 35.15 -2.22
N GLU A 165 -9.58 35.92 -3.30
CA GLU A 165 -9.61 37.39 -3.19
C GLU A 165 -11.04 37.88 -2.91
N PRO A 166 -11.22 39.12 -2.40
CA PRO A 166 -12.54 39.69 -2.20
C PRO A 166 -13.40 39.65 -3.47
N GLY A 167 -14.56 38.99 -3.39
CA GLY A 167 -15.49 38.83 -4.51
C GLY A 167 -15.22 37.62 -5.42
N GLU A 168 -14.20 36.81 -5.14
CA GLU A 168 -13.98 35.54 -5.83
C GLU A 168 -14.80 34.40 -5.23
N GLU A 169 -15.24 33.49 -6.09
CA GLU A 169 -15.84 32.19 -5.72
C GLU A 169 -15.14 31.06 -6.48
N PHE A 170 -15.26 29.83 -5.99
CA PHE A 170 -14.75 28.67 -6.70
C PHE A 170 -15.55 28.43 -7.99
N PHE A 171 -14.83 28.36 -9.11
CA PHE A 171 -15.42 28.05 -10.41
C PHE A 171 -15.82 26.57 -10.55
N ALA A 172 -15.08 25.66 -9.89
CA ALA A 172 -15.30 24.22 -9.91
C ALA A 172 -14.66 23.52 -8.70
N TYR A 173 -15.09 22.29 -8.42
CA TYR A 173 -14.72 21.48 -7.26
C TYR A 173 -14.25 20.10 -7.70
N PHE A 174 -12.95 19.85 -7.56
CA PHE A 174 -12.33 18.56 -7.87
C PHE A 174 -11.99 17.84 -6.57
N TRP A 175 -12.49 16.62 -6.39
CA TRP A 175 -12.16 15.86 -5.20
C TRP A 175 -12.24 14.35 -5.36
N ASP A 176 -11.38 13.70 -4.58
CA ASP A 176 -11.13 12.26 -4.58
C ASP A 176 -11.38 11.65 -3.20
N VAL A 177 -11.85 10.41 -3.17
CA VAL A 177 -12.05 9.61 -1.94
C VAL A 177 -11.21 8.36 -2.04
N GLU A 178 -9.90 8.57 -2.12
CA GLU A 178 -8.91 7.51 -2.23
C GLU A 178 -7.59 7.88 -1.53
N SER A 179 -6.66 6.92 -1.50
CA SER A 179 -5.34 7.12 -0.92
C SER A 179 -4.53 8.12 -1.74
N GLY A 180 -3.95 9.12 -1.06
CA GLY A 180 -3.01 10.07 -1.67
C GLY A 180 -1.68 9.47 -2.14
N MET A 181 -1.49 8.15 -1.98
CA MET A 181 -0.36 7.41 -2.54
C MET A 181 -0.67 6.84 -3.93
N LEU A 182 -1.93 6.82 -4.36
CA LEU A 182 -2.27 6.43 -5.71
C LEU A 182 -1.84 7.55 -6.68
N PRO A 183 -1.34 7.22 -7.86
CA PRO A 183 -1.14 8.23 -8.89
C PRO A 183 -2.51 8.76 -9.37
N PRO A 184 -2.60 9.99 -9.92
CA PRO A 184 -3.88 10.65 -10.18
C PRO A 184 -4.79 9.85 -11.11
N GLU A 185 -4.24 9.17 -12.12
CA GLU A 185 -4.98 8.35 -13.08
C GLU A 185 -5.64 7.09 -12.48
N GLN A 186 -5.29 6.74 -11.24
CA GLN A 186 -5.91 5.63 -10.49
C GLN A 186 -6.93 6.10 -9.45
N ARG A 187 -7.24 7.40 -9.42
CA ARG A 187 -8.21 8.01 -8.49
C ARG A 187 -9.48 8.41 -9.24
N GLY A 188 -10.58 8.62 -8.52
CA GLY A 188 -11.81 9.08 -9.14
C GLY A 188 -12.48 8.07 -10.09
N LEU A 189 -11.99 6.82 -10.19
CA LEU A 189 -12.45 5.81 -11.14
C LEU A 189 -13.74 5.08 -10.71
N GLY A 190 -14.31 5.44 -9.56
CA GLY A 190 -15.57 4.88 -9.09
C GLY A 190 -16.76 5.31 -9.97
N PRO A 191 -17.85 4.53 -10.00
CA PRO A 191 -19.07 4.96 -10.68
C PRO A 191 -19.65 6.19 -9.97
N GLN A 192 -20.26 7.10 -10.73
CA GLN A 192 -20.80 8.36 -10.19
C GLN A 192 -21.74 8.16 -8.99
N GLN A 193 -22.57 7.12 -9.02
CA GLN A 193 -23.51 6.77 -7.95
C GLN A 193 -22.80 6.50 -6.61
N MET A 194 -21.56 6.01 -6.64
CA MET A 194 -20.76 5.82 -5.43
C MET A 194 -20.45 7.16 -4.76
N TYR A 195 -20.06 8.17 -5.53
CA TYR A 195 -19.72 9.49 -5.00
C TYR A 195 -20.97 10.27 -4.56
N GLU A 196 -22.08 10.13 -5.28
CA GLU A 196 -23.38 10.69 -4.90
C GLU A 196 -23.87 10.12 -3.56
N ALA A 197 -23.71 8.81 -3.36
CA ALA A 197 -24.09 8.13 -2.11
C ALA A 197 -23.28 8.60 -0.88
N LEU A 198 -22.14 9.28 -1.07
CA LEU A 198 -21.39 9.87 0.04
C LEU A 198 -22.07 11.10 0.64
N ALA A 199 -23.08 11.67 -0.03
CA ALA A 199 -23.86 12.82 0.43
C ALA A 199 -22.98 14.01 0.86
N VAL A 200 -21.92 14.29 0.10
CA VAL A 200 -21.04 15.43 0.37
C VAL A 200 -21.76 16.72 -0.06
N PRO A 201 -21.90 17.73 0.82
CA PRO A 201 -22.68 18.94 0.53
C PRO A 201 -21.90 19.97 -0.30
N ILE A 202 -21.10 19.53 -1.27
CA ILE A 202 -20.41 20.35 -2.26
C ILE A 202 -20.47 19.62 -3.62
N PRO A 203 -20.48 20.35 -4.76
CA PRO A 203 -20.48 19.71 -6.07
C PRO A 203 -19.17 18.93 -6.33
N ARG A 204 -19.20 18.07 -7.35
CA ARG A 204 -18.03 17.33 -7.83
C ARG A 204 -17.94 17.43 -9.34
N ASP A 205 -16.95 18.16 -9.83
CA ASP A 205 -16.68 18.35 -11.26
C ASP A 205 -15.68 17.33 -11.82
N GLY A 206 -15.07 16.53 -10.95
CA GLY A 206 -14.12 15.47 -11.30
C GLY A 206 -13.19 15.11 -10.14
N GLY A 207 -12.23 14.22 -10.43
CA GLY A 207 -11.09 13.93 -9.57
C GLY A 207 -9.86 14.76 -9.93
N LEU A 208 -8.71 14.44 -9.30
CA LEU A 208 -7.48 15.18 -9.56
C LEU A 208 -6.99 15.03 -11.01
N GLN A 209 -7.15 13.86 -11.62
CA GLN A 209 -6.77 13.65 -13.02
C GLN A 209 -7.62 14.51 -13.97
N ASP A 210 -8.94 14.56 -13.75
CA ASP A 210 -9.85 15.39 -14.56
C ASP A 210 -9.47 16.87 -14.52
N LEU A 211 -9.01 17.37 -13.36
CA LEU A 211 -8.49 18.72 -13.25
C LEU A 211 -7.24 18.91 -14.11
N VAL A 212 -6.24 18.02 -13.97
CA VAL A 212 -4.98 18.14 -14.73
C VAL A 212 -5.26 18.11 -16.23
N ASP A 213 -6.16 17.26 -16.70
CA ASP A 213 -6.48 17.11 -18.13
C ASP A 213 -7.28 18.30 -18.69
N ARG A 214 -8.12 18.94 -17.87
CA ARG A 214 -9.07 19.96 -18.33
C ARG A 214 -8.70 21.39 -17.95
N ALA A 215 -7.72 21.61 -17.08
CA ALA A 215 -7.41 22.92 -16.48
C ALA A 215 -7.22 24.02 -17.53
N GLU A 216 -6.47 23.75 -18.60
CA GLU A 216 -6.25 24.70 -19.69
C GLU A 216 -7.54 24.98 -20.48
N GLN A 217 -8.28 23.93 -20.85
CA GLN A 217 -9.51 24.00 -21.63
C GLN A 217 -10.61 24.80 -20.91
N VAL A 218 -10.75 24.59 -19.60
CA VAL A 218 -11.72 25.32 -18.78
C VAL A 218 -11.19 26.67 -18.31
N GLY A 219 -9.95 27.01 -18.63
CA GLY A 219 -9.32 28.29 -18.35
C GLY A 219 -9.08 28.55 -16.86
N VAL A 220 -8.78 27.50 -16.10
CA VAL A 220 -8.35 27.62 -14.70
C VAL A 220 -7.10 28.50 -14.65
N THR A 221 -7.00 29.33 -13.62
CA THR A 221 -5.77 30.09 -13.35
C THR A 221 -5.18 29.77 -12.00
N HIS A 222 -5.99 29.34 -11.03
CA HIS A 222 -5.54 29.00 -9.70
C HIS A 222 -6.19 27.69 -9.21
N VAL A 223 -5.38 26.82 -8.61
CA VAL A 223 -5.84 25.60 -7.95
C VAL A 223 -5.59 25.75 -6.46
N LEU A 224 -6.65 25.80 -5.67
CA LEU A 224 -6.59 26.04 -4.24
C LEU A 224 -6.89 24.75 -3.49
N ALA A 225 -6.00 24.38 -2.57
CA ALA A 225 -6.18 23.25 -1.67
C ALA A 225 -5.85 23.63 -0.23
N GLU A 226 -6.41 22.91 0.74
CA GLU A 226 -6.12 23.13 2.16
C GLU A 226 -4.61 23.01 2.45
N ARG A 227 -3.99 21.96 1.91
CA ARG A 227 -2.60 21.55 2.12
C ARG A 227 -2.11 20.74 0.93
N SER A 228 -0.80 20.65 0.75
CA SER A 228 -0.18 19.84 -0.33
C SER A 228 -0.57 18.35 -0.27
N ASP A 229 -0.77 17.79 0.92
CA ASP A 229 -1.15 16.38 1.10
C ASP A 229 -2.57 16.05 0.60
N ARG A 230 -3.40 17.07 0.32
CA ARG A 230 -4.70 16.92 -0.36
C ARG A 230 -4.52 16.63 -1.85
N VAL A 231 -3.56 17.28 -2.50
CA VAL A 231 -3.19 16.96 -3.89
C VAL A 231 -2.58 15.56 -3.95
N ALA A 232 -1.53 15.30 -3.19
CA ALA A 232 -0.98 13.95 -3.05
C ALA A 232 -0.14 13.81 -1.78
N ARG A 233 -0.18 12.61 -1.20
CA ARG A 233 0.72 12.26 -0.09
C ARG A 233 2.10 11.86 -0.62
N ALA A 234 2.17 11.25 -1.80
CA ALA A 234 3.43 11.00 -2.49
C ALA A 234 3.99 12.32 -3.06
N MET A 235 5.18 12.71 -2.63
CA MET A 235 5.85 13.95 -3.01
C MET A 235 6.05 14.01 -4.52
N LEU A 236 6.56 12.94 -5.13
CA LEU A 236 6.74 12.88 -6.59
C LEU A 236 5.44 13.18 -7.33
N THR A 237 4.31 12.61 -6.88
CA THR A 237 3.00 12.88 -7.48
C THR A 237 2.59 14.33 -7.29
N SER A 238 2.76 14.90 -6.10
CA SER A 238 2.44 16.32 -5.84
C SER A 238 3.26 17.24 -6.73
N LEU A 239 4.56 16.98 -6.87
CA LEU A 239 5.46 17.74 -7.74
C LEU A 239 5.09 17.63 -9.21
N THR A 240 4.71 16.43 -9.65
CA THR A 240 4.29 16.20 -11.04
C THR A 240 3.02 17.00 -11.35
N VAL A 241 2.02 16.96 -10.45
CA VAL A 241 0.78 17.73 -10.63
C VAL A 241 1.06 19.24 -10.61
N GLU A 242 1.89 19.73 -9.68
CA GLU A 242 2.33 21.14 -9.66
C GLU A 242 3.00 21.53 -10.99
N HIS A 243 3.88 20.68 -11.52
CA HIS A 243 4.61 20.93 -12.76
C HIS A 243 3.69 20.94 -13.98
N GLU A 244 2.79 19.97 -14.12
CA GLU A 244 1.85 19.93 -15.26
C GLU A 244 0.88 21.12 -15.24
N LEU A 245 0.35 21.49 -14.07
CA LEU A 245 -0.49 22.69 -13.95
C LEU A 245 0.29 23.98 -14.26
N ALA A 246 1.54 24.07 -13.79
CA ALA A 246 2.39 25.23 -14.06
C ALA A 246 2.71 25.40 -15.55
N LYS A 247 2.87 24.31 -16.32
CA LYS A 247 3.04 24.39 -17.79
C LYS A 247 1.85 25.07 -18.48
N SER A 248 0.65 24.88 -17.95
CA SER A 248 -0.58 25.52 -18.43
C SER A 248 -0.83 26.91 -17.81
N GLY A 249 0.16 27.47 -17.10
CA GLY A 249 0.05 28.77 -16.43
C GLY A 249 -0.88 28.79 -15.22
N VAL A 250 -1.16 27.63 -14.63
CA VAL A 250 -2.03 27.50 -13.45
C VAL A 250 -1.18 27.50 -12.19
N GLU A 251 -1.46 28.44 -11.27
CA GLU A 251 -0.81 28.47 -9.98
C GLU A 251 -1.50 27.53 -8.98
N VAL A 252 -0.72 26.66 -8.33
CA VAL A 252 -1.21 25.87 -7.18
C VAL A 252 -0.94 26.61 -5.88
N VAL A 253 -1.99 26.85 -5.11
CA VAL A 253 -1.99 27.62 -3.87
C VAL A 253 -2.47 26.75 -2.71
N TYR A 254 -1.65 26.64 -1.65
CA TYR A 254 -2.02 25.89 -0.45
C TYR A 254 -2.39 26.83 0.70
N ALA A 255 -3.54 26.61 1.33
CA ALA A 255 -4.05 27.50 2.37
C ALA A 255 -3.11 27.65 3.57
N ASN A 256 -2.42 26.57 3.94
CA ASN A 256 -1.49 26.53 5.08
C ASN A 256 -0.12 27.18 4.84
N GLU A 257 0.14 27.70 3.64
CA GLU A 257 1.38 28.42 3.37
C GLU A 257 1.35 29.84 3.96
N PRO A 258 2.50 30.47 4.26
CA PRO A 258 2.53 31.88 4.61
C PRO A 258 2.05 32.74 3.42
N VAL A 259 1.30 33.80 3.72
CA VAL A 259 0.92 34.83 2.74
C VAL A 259 1.98 35.94 2.76
N GLY A 260 2.50 36.30 1.59
CA GLY A 260 3.62 37.24 1.45
C GLY A 260 4.99 36.62 1.80
N GLY A 261 6.01 37.47 1.87
CA GLY A 261 7.40 37.03 2.10
C GLY A 261 8.15 36.70 0.81
N THR A 262 9.26 35.97 0.94
CA THR A 262 10.07 35.57 -0.24
C THR A 262 9.57 34.26 -0.81
N GLU A 263 9.70 34.10 -2.13
CA GLU A 263 9.37 32.84 -2.81
C GLU A 263 10.16 31.66 -2.23
N SER A 264 11.42 31.90 -1.86
CA SER A 264 12.25 30.88 -1.22
C SER A 264 11.68 30.39 0.13
N GLY A 265 11.05 31.27 0.91
CA GLY A 265 10.40 30.92 2.17
C GLY A 265 9.14 30.08 1.95
N ARG A 266 8.30 30.49 0.98
CA ARG A 266 7.11 29.73 0.58
C ARG A 266 7.47 28.34 0.09
N LEU A 267 8.46 28.24 -0.80
CA LEU A 267 8.93 26.97 -1.35
C LEU A 267 9.48 26.03 -0.26
N ARG A 268 10.24 26.56 0.72
CA ARG A 268 10.69 25.75 1.87
C ARG A 268 9.52 25.16 2.62
N THR A 269 8.53 25.97 3.02
CA THR A 269 7.33 25.50 3.74
C THR A 269 6.56 24.44 2.95
N ARG A 270 6.41 24.65 1.63
CA ARG A 270 5.77 23.69 0.73
C ARG A 270 6.48 22.34 0.74
N ARG A 271 7.80 22.34 0.52
CA ARG A 271 8.61 21.12 0.44
C ARG A 271 8.68 20.39 1.78
N TYR A 272 8.78 21.12 2.90
CA TYR A 272 8.67 20.51 4.23
C TYR A 272 7.32 19.83 4.43
N SER A 273 6.22 20.47 4.07
CA SER A 273 4.87 19.88 4.22
C SER A 273 4.70 18.61 3.37
N GLN A 274 5.28 18.57 2.17
CA GLN A 274 5.24 17.40 1.29
C GLN A 274 6.09 16.23 1.82
N VAL A 275 7.29 16.53 2.32
CA VAL A 275 8.16 15.53 2.97
C VAL A 275 7.50 14.99 4.24
N ASP A 276 6.97 15.86 5.08
CA ASP A 276 6.30 15.48 6.33
C ASP A 276 5.12 14.53 6.08
N ALA A 277 4.35 14.75 5.01
CA ALA A 277 3.24 13.87 4.64
C ALA A 277 3.68 12.43 4.31
N GLU A 278 4.84 12.24 3.68
CA GLU A 278 5.42 10.91 3.41
C GLU A 278 5.99 10.28 4.67
N VAL A 279 6.80 11.04 5.42
CA VAL A 279 7.44 10.60 6.67
C VAL A 279 6.38 10.18 7.68
N TYR A 280 5.35 10.99 7.89
CA TYR A 280 4.24 10.68 8.80
C TYR A 280 3.60 9.33 8.47
N ARG A 281 3.37 9.05 7.18
CA ARG A 281 2.82 7.76 6.75
C ARG A 281 3.82 6.62 6.97
N ALA A 282 5.10 6.81 6.70
CA ALA A 282 6.13 5.80 6.93
C ALA A 282 6.16 5.42 8.42
N VAL A 283 6.23 6.43 9.31
CA VAL A 283 6.19 6.26 10.76
C VAL A 283 4.92 5.54 11.21
N LEU A 284 3.74 5.93 10.71
CA LEU A 284 2.49 5.21 11.04
C LEU A 284 2.52 3.74 10.62
N MET A 285 3.13 3.43 9.46
CA MET A 285 3.25 2.03 9.02
C MET A 285 4.26 1.26 9.86
N GLU A 286 5.39 1.87 10.24
CA GLU A 286 6.39 1.27 11.13
C GLU A 286 5.79 0.98 12.50
N MET A 287 5.08 1.94 13.10
CA MET A 287 4.38 1.75 14.37
C MET A 287 3.31 0.64 14.27
N SER A 288 2.55 0.62 13.18
CA SER A 288 1.55 -0.42 12.94
C SER A 288 2.19 -1.81 12.79
N GLN A 289 3.26 -1.91 12.00
CA GLN A 289 4.01 -3.14 11.78
C GLN A 289 4.66 -3.63 13.09
N GLY A 290 5.26 -2.73 13.87
CA GLY A 290 5.79 -3.02 15.20
C GLY A 290 4.72 -3.57 16.14
N GLY A 291 3.52 -2.99 16.13
CA GLY A 291 2.38 -3.51 16.89
C GLY A 291 1.96 -4.93 16.45
N GLN A 292 1.94 -5.22 15.14
CA GLN A 292 1.66 -6.57 14.64
C GLN A 292 2.78 -7.56 14.98
N ALA A 293 4.03 -7.14 14.87
CA ALA A 293 5.18 -7.94 15.29
C ALA A 293 5.07 -8.31 16.78
N GLN A 294 4.73 -7.34 17.64
CA GLN A 294 4.53 -7.58 19.06
C GLN A 294 3.36 -8.53 19.31
N HIS A 295 2.26 -8.42 18.55
CA HIS A 295 1.17 -9.38 18.67
C HIS A 295 1.62 -10.81 18.34
N ALA A 296 2.49 -10.99 17.35
CA ALA A 296 3.00 -12.31 16.98
C ALA A 296 3.92 -12.86 18.07
N ILE A 297 4.77 -12.00 18.62
CA ILE A 297 5.63 -12.31 19.78
C ILE A 297 4.79 -12.77 20.98
N SER A 298 3.67 -12.10 21.25
CA SER A 298 2.72 -12.46 22.32
C SER A 298 1.80 -13.65 21.98
N GLY A 299 1.99 -14.29 20.82
CA GLY A 299 1.23 -15.49 20.41
C GLY A 299 -0.17 -15.23 19.87
N TYR A 300 -0.52 -13.99 19.54
CA TYR A 300 -1.83 -13.67 18.98
C TYR A 300 -1.92 -14.03 17.49
N ASN A 301 -3.07 -14.58 17.11
CA ASN A 301 -3.31 -15.03 15.74
C ASN A 301 -3.37 -13.86 14.75
N HIS A 302 -2.69 -14.04 13.62
CA HIS A 302 -2.66 -13.17 12.47
C HIS A 302 -3.27 -13.86 11.26
N GLY A 303 -4.26 -13.22 10.64
CA GLY A 303 -4.97 -13.74 9.48
C GLY A 303 -5.92 -14.89 9.81
N TYR A 304 -6.35 -15.60 8.77
CA TYR A 304 -7.23 -16.76 8.90
C TYR A 304 -6.50 -17.91 9.64
N PRO A 305 -7.15 -18.61 10.59
CA PRO A 305 -6.55 -19.75 11.28
C PRO A 305 -6.28 -20.87 10.27
N PRO A 306 -5.04 -21.39 10.18
CA PRO A 306 -4.78 -22.52 9.31
C PRO A 306 -5.40 -23.79 9.89
N TYR A 307 -5.84 -24.70 9.03
CA TYR A 307 -6.12 -26.09 9.43
C TYR A 307 -4.84 -26.67 10.08
N PRO A 308 -4.91 -27.40 11.22
CA PRO A 308 -6.08 -27.93 11.92
C PRO A 308 -6.57 -27.07 13.10
N TYR A 309 -6.31 -25.76 13.11
CA TYR A 309 -6.62 -24.87 14.23
C TYR A 309 -7.91 -24.08 14.02
N ILE A 310 -8.47 -23.58 15.12
CA ILE A 310 -9.45 -22.49 15.16
C ILE A 310 -8.88 -21.29 15.92
N ALA A 311 -9.50 -20.13 15.72
CA ALA A 311 -9.12 -18.91 16.44
C ALA A 311 -10.16 -18.59 17.53
N VAL A 312 -9.76 -18.70 18.80
CA VAL A 312 -10.61 -18.41 19.97
C VAL A 312 -10.17 -17.09 20.60
N ILE A 313 -11.12 -16.36 21.19
CA ILE A 313 -10.85 -15.09 21.89
C ILE A 313 -10.01 -15.39 23.14
N ASP A 314 -8.94 -14.63 23.34
CA ASP A 314 -8.16 -14.68 24.57
C ASP A 314 -8.83 -13.79 25.62
N GLU A 315 -9.51 -14.40 26.59
CA GLU A 315 -10.21 -13.69 27.68
C GLU A 315 -9.24 -12.91 28.58
N ASN A 316 -8.00 -13.39 28.70
CA ASN A 316 -6.93 -12.74 29.45
C ASN A 316 -6.14 -11.73 28.58
N GLY A 317 -6.56 -11.54 27.33
CA GLY A 317 -5.95 -10.58 26.43
C GLY A 317 -6.18 -9.13 26.89
N PRO A 318 -5.38 -8.18 26.39
CA PRO A 318 -5.57 -6.77 26.71
C PRO A 318 -7.00 -6.34 26.40
N THR A 319 -7.69 -5.85 27.43
CA THR A 319 -9.12 -5.53 27.40
C THR A 319 -9.42 -4.53 26.30
N ALA A 320 -10.54 -4.74 25.61
CA ALA A 320 -11.03 -3.80 24.61
C ALA A 320 -11.54 -2.52 25.28
N GLY A 321 -10.63 -1.62 25.64
CA GLY A 321 -11.00 -0.28 26.08
C GLY A 321 -11.72 0.46 24.95
N ARG A 322 -12.81 1.16 25.26
CA ARG A 322 -13.31 2.25 24.41
C ARG A 322 -12.33 3.43 24.50
N GLY A 323 -11.20 3.29 23.84
CA GLY A 323 -10.18 4.33 23.77
C GLY A 323 -10.43 5.29 22.60
N ARG A 324 -9.58 6.32 22.51
CA ARG A 324 -9.52 7.30 21.41
C ARG A 324 -9.46 6.66 20.01
N PHE A 325 -9.05 5.41 19.91
CA PHE A 325 -8.85 4.65 18.67
C PHE A 325 -10.03 3.73 18.28
N GLY A 326 -11.18 3.88 18.95
CA GLY A 326 -12.39 3.11 18.65
C GLY A 326 -12.48 1.76 19.37
N VAL A 327 -13.41 0.91 18.93
CA VAL A 327 -13.63 -0.43 19.51
C VAL A 327 -12.45 -1.33 19.14
N ALA A 328 -11.58 -1.61 20.12
CA ALA A 328 -10.50 -2.57 19.94
C ALA A 328 -11.08 -3.96 19.66
N ARG A 329 -10.62 -4.60 18.59
CA ARG A 329 -11.01 -5.99 18.29
C ARG A 329 -10.42 -6.93 19.34
N PRO A 330 -11.19 -7.90 19.85
CA PRO A 330 -10.67 -8.85 20.82
C PRO A 330 -9.49 -9.62 20.22
N LYS A 331 -8.47 -9.83 21.04
CA LYS A 331 -7.31 -10.65 20.66
C LYS A 331 -7.73 -12.11 20.58
N ARG A 332 -7.14 -12.84 19.63
CA ARG A 332 -7.43 -14.26 19.42
C ARG A 332 -6.15 -15.07 19.44
N LYS A 333 -6.21 -16.27 19.98
CA LYS A 333 -5.13 -17.27 19.92
C LYS A 333 -5.55 -18.46 19.08
N LEU A 334 -4.57 -19.17 18.54
CA LEU A 334 -4.82 -20.44 17.87
C LEU A 334 -4.99 -21.53 18.92
N VAL A 335 -6.04 -22.32 18.77
CA VAL A 335 -6.26 -23.53 19.57
C VAL A 335 -6.58 -24.69 18.63
N PRO A 336 -6.30 -25.94 19.04
CA PRO A 336 -6.69 -27.11 18.27
C PRO A 336 -8.17 -27.08 17.93
N HIS A 337 -8.52 -27.52 16.73
CA HIS A 337 -9.91 -27.76 16.38
C HIS A 337 -10.49 -28.88 17.28
N PRO A 338 -11.78 -28.80 17.70
CA PRO A 338 -12.38 -29.81 18.58
C PRO A 338 -12.32 -31.25 18.04
N ASP A 339 -12.40 -31.42 16.72
CA ASP A 339 -12.14 -32.69 16.05
C ASP A 339 -10.63 -32.98 15.95
N SER A 340 -10.12 -33.82 16.85
CA SER A 340 -8.71 -34.21 16.95
C SER A 340 -8.17 -34.88 15.69
N ARG A 341 -9.02 -35.54 14.90
CA ARG A 341 -8.63 -36.19 13.63
C ARG A 341 -8.08 -35.20 12.61
N ARG A 342 -8.44 -33.92 12.73
CA ARG A 342 -7.84 -32.86 11.89
C ARG A 342 -6.35 -32.69 12.16
N PHE A 343 -5.93 -32.84 13.41
CA PHE A 343 -4.52 -32.82 13.79
C PHE A 343 -3.79 -34.03 13.20
N ASP A 344 -4.42 -35.22 13.25
CA ASP A 344 -3.86 -36.43 12.65
C ASP A 344 -3.71 -36.28 11.12
N ALA A 345 -4.69 -35.68 10.44
CA ALA A 345 -4.58 -35.38 9.01
C ALA A 345 -3.43 -34.42 8.69
N ALA A 346 -3.24 -33.38 9.51
CA ALA A 346 -2.14 -32.43 9.31
C ALA A 346 -0.77 -33.08 9.57
N ARG A 347 -0.67 -33.96 10.57
CA ARG A 347 0.54 -34.77 10.85
C ARG A 347 0.83 -35.71 9.69
N GLU A 348 -0.16 -36.46 9.23
CA GLU A 348 0.00 -37.42 8.14
C GLU A 348 0.41 -36.73 6.84
N LEU A 349 -0.23 -35.62 6.48
CA LEU A 349 0.16 -34.81 5.33
C LEU A 349 1.64 -34.40 5.37
N CYS A 350 2.12 -33.96 6.55
CA CYS A 350 3.52 -33.56 6.72
C CYS A 350 4.45 -34.77 6.65
N ARG A 351 4.05 -35.90 7.25
CA ARG A 351 4.78 -37.18 7.20
C ARG A 351 4.93 -37.67 5.75
N LEU A 352 3.84 -37.75 5.00
CA LEU A 352 3.80 -38.14 3.59
C LEU A 352 4.72 -37.27 2.72
N ARG A 353 4.76 -35.95 2.97
CA ARG A 353 5.68 -35.06 2.27
C ARG A 353 7.13 -35.37 2.63
N ARG A 354 7.42 -35.56 3.91
CA ARG A 354 8.79 -35.61 4.46
C ARG A 354 9.47 -36.96 4.25
N GLU A 355 8.73 -38.06 4.42
CA GLU A 355 9.28 -39.42 4.41
C GLU A 355 9.09 -40.10 3.06
N GLU A 356 7.97 -39.84 2.39
CA GLU A 356 7.63 -40.50 1.13
C GLU A 356 7.78 -39.58 -0.09
N HIS A 357 8.16 -38.32 0.12
CA HIS A 357 8.44 -37.33 -0.92
C HIS A 357 7.29 -37.11 -1.91
N LEU A 358 6.05 -37.34 -1.46
CA LEU A 358 4.87 -37.26 -2.33
C LEU A 358 4.56 -35.82 -2.76
N LYS A 359 4.08 -35.65 -3.99
CA LYS A 359 3.54 -34.39 -4.51
C LYS A 359 2.13 -34.16 -3.96
N ALA A 360 1.66 -32.92 -4.02
CA ALA A 360 0.34 -32.57 -3.47
C ALA A 360 -0.81 -33.40 -4.06
N ALA A 361 -0.78 -33.76 -5.35
CA ALA A 361 -1.81 -34.59 -5.96
C ALA A 361 -1.91 -35.99 -5.32
N GLU A 362 -0.76 -36.61 -5.02
CA GLU A 362 -0.68 -37.94 -4.42
C GLU A 362 -1.10 -37.90 -2.94
N ILE A 363 -0.67 -36.86 -2.21
CA ILE A 363 -1.12 -36.60 -0.84
C ILE A 363 -2.64 -36.44 -0.79
N ILE A 364 -3.22 -35.66 -1.72
CA ILE A 364 -4.67 -35.46 -1.81
C ILE A 364 -5.38 -36.80 -2.04
N ALA A 365 -4.89 -37.62 -2.97
CA ALA A 365 -5.49 -38.92 -3.27
C ALA A 365 -5.50 -39.83 -2.04
N ARG A 366 -4.38 -39.87 -1.27
CA ARG A 366 -4.30 -40.67 -0.04
C ARG A 366 -5.24 -40.16 1.06
N LEU A 367 -5.21 -38.86 1.35
CA LEU A 367 -6.07 -38.29 2.39
C LEU A 367 -7.55 -38.39 2.04
N ALA A 368 -7.91 -38.27 0.75
CA ALA A 368 -9.28 -38.40 0.27
C ALA A 368 -9.80 -39.84 0.28
N ALA A 369 -8.93 -40.85 0.31
CA ALA A 369 -9.32 -42.26 0.38
C ALA A 369 -9.83 -42.66 1.78
N GLU A 370 -9.42 -41.94 2.83
CA GLU A 370 -9.82 -42.19 4.22
C GLU A 370 -10.50 -40.94 4.85
N PRO A 371 -11.68 -40.52 4.36
CA PRO A 371 -12.33 -39.27 4.81
C PRO A 371 -12.73 -39.28 6.29
N ASP A 372 -13.03 -40.45 6.85
CA ASP A 372 -13.38 -40.60 8.27
C ASP A 372 -12.17 -40.39 9.19
N ARG A 373 -10.96 -40.71 8.70
CA ARG A 373 -9.70 -40.53 9.42
C ARG A 373 -9.12 -39.14 9.20
N TYR A 374 -9.32 -38.57 8.01
CA TYR A 374 -8.77 -37.26 7.62
C TYR A 374 -9.88 -36.27 7.25
N PRO A 375 -10.68 -35.83 8.23
CA PRO A 375 -11.86 -35.02 7.96
C PRO A 375 -11.50 -33.61 7.49
N ILE A 376 -12.22 -33.13 6.48
CA ILE A 376 -12.11 -31.76 5.97
C ILE A 376 -13.48 -31.23 5.57
N GLU A 377 -13.70 -29.92 5.74
CA GLU A 377 -14.86 -29.24 5.15
C GLU A 377 -14.66 -29.11 3.65
N GLY A 378 -15.44 -29.85 2.87
CA GLY A 378 -15.35 -29.87 1.41
C GLY A 378 -14.37 -30.93 0.90
N ARG A 379 -13.26 -30.51 0.29
CA ARG A 379 -12.27 -31.43 -0.28
C ARG A 379 -10.85 -30.94 -0.08
N TRP A 380 -9.91 -31.87 -0.03
CA TRP A 380 -8.48 -31.56 -0.12
C TRP A 380 -8.17 -30.93 -1.48
N THR A 381 -7.44 -29.81 -1.45
CA THR A 381 -7.06 -29.08 -2.67
C THR A 381 -5.55 -28.88 -2.71
N HIS A 382 -4.99 -28.75 -3.91
CA HIS A 382 -3.57 -28.51 -4.11
C HIS A 382 -3.06 -27.30 -3.31
N ASN A 383 -3.80 -26.17 -3.36
CA ASN A 383 -3.43 -24.96 -2.65
C ASN A 383 -3.47 -25.10 -1.12
N LEU A 384 -4.40 -25.91 -0.60
CA LEU A 384 -4.45 -26.20 0.82
C LEU A 384 -3.25 -27.06 1.25
N VAL A 385 -2.97 -28.14 0.53
CA VAL A 385 -1.86 -29.04 0.86
C VAL A 385 -0.52 -28.32 0.80
N GLU A 386 -0.21 -27.66 -0.33
CA GLU A 386 1.01 -26.86 -0.47
C GLU A 386 1.06 -25.71 0.54
N GLY A 387 -0.09 -25.08 0.80
CA GLY A 387 -0.21 -24.01 1.78
C GLY A 387 0.07 -24.46 3.21
N LEU A 388 -0.35 -25.67 3.59
CA LEU A 388 -0.12 -26.26 4.91
C LEU A 388 1.32 -26.73 5.09
N VAL A 389 1.88 -27.47 4.14
CA VAL A 389 3.29 -27.89 4.17
C VAL A 389 4.20 -26.67 4.36
N ALA A 390 3.93 -25.57 3.66
CA ALA A 390 4.73 -24.34 3.74
C ALA A 390 4.41 -23.47 4.97
N ASN A 391 3.49 -23.87 5.86
CA ASN A 391 3.03 -23.03 6.95
C ASN A 391 3.82 -23.28 8.24
N PRO A 392 4.72 -22.36 8.66
CA PRO A 392 5.49 -22.54 9.88
C PRO A 392 4.63 -22.52 11.15
N LYS A 393 3.37 -22.07 11.09
CA LYS A 393 2.48 -22.13 12.26
C LYS A 393 2.19 -23.56 12.72
N LEU A 394 2.42 -24.58 11.89
CA LEU A 394 2.30 -25.98 12.30
C LEU A 394 3.32 -26.38 13.37
N THR A 395 4.38 -25.58 13.59
CA THR A 395 5.42 -25.84 14.60
C THR A 395 5.06 -25.35 16.01
N GLY A 396 3.82 -24.92 16.22
CA GLY A 396 3.39 -24.32 17.49
C GLY A 396 3.81 -22.86 17.69
N HIS A 397 4.61 -22.30 16.77
CA HIS A 397 5.02 -20.90 16.80
C HIS A 397 4.04 -20.01 16.05
N GLN A 398 3.80 -18.81 16.56
CA GLN A 398 3.06 -17.80 15.82
C GLN A 398 4.00 -17.06 14.88
N VAL A 399 3.59 -16.91 13.60
CA VAL A 399 4.43 -16.27 12.57
C VAL A 399 3.67 -15.17 11.83
N TYR A 400 4.29 -13.99 11.78
CA TYR A 400 3.83 -12.80 11.07
C TYR A 400 4.78 -12.43 9.92
N ASN A 401 4.31 -11.53 9.05
CA ASN A 401 5.05 -10.98 7.92
C ASN A 401 5.50 -12.00 6.86
N ARG A 402 4.80 -13.15 6.74
CA ARG A 402 5.12 -14.18 5.74
C ARG A 402 4.94 -13.71 4.29
N ARG A 403 3.94 -12.86 4.05
CA ARG A 403 3.61 -12.31 2.73
C ARG A 403 3.44 -10.81 2.82
N ALA A 404 3.94 -10.09 1.82
CA ALA A 404 3.71 -8.66 1.68
C ALA A 404 2.23 -8.39 1.41
N THR A 405 1.68 -7.45 2.18
CA THR A 405 0.34 -6.94 1.96
C THR A 405 0.41 -5.89 0.84
N ARG A 406 0.07 -6.28 -0.40
CA ARG A 406 0.07 -5.45 -1.63
C ARG A 406 1.46 -5.03 -2.11
N THR A 407 1.95 -5.69 -3.16
CA THR A 407 3.22 -5.39 -3.86
C THR A 407 3.12 -4.22 -4.86
N GLY A 408 2.12 -3.35 -4.72
CA GLY A 408 1.79 -2.34 -5.73
C GLY A 408 0.97 -2.88 -6.92
N ARG A 409 1.01 -4.19 -7.21
CA ARG A 409 0.15 -4.84 -8.21
C ARG A 409 -1.11 -5.44 -7.57
N PRO A 410 -2.33 -5.08 -8.01
CA PRO A 410 -3.57 -5.73 -7.57
C PRO A 410 -3.49 -7.25 -7.78
N GLY A 411 -3.84 -8.04 -6.76
CA GLY A 411 -3.84 -9.50 -6.83
C GLY A 411 -2.49 -10.20 -6.59
N TYR A 412 -1.39 -9.46 -6.45
CA TYR A 412 -0.07 -10.06 -6.22
C TYR A 412 0.46 -9.79 -4.79
N SER A 413 0.56 -10.85 -3.99
CA SER A 413 1.27 -10.87 -2.71
C SER A 413 2.61 -11.58 -2.90
N ARG A 414 3.72 -10.86 -2.72
CA ARG A 414 5.06 -11.43 -2.71
C ARG A 414 5.29 -12.15 -1.39
N TRP A 415 5.96 -13.30 -1.41
CA TRP A 415 6.50 -13.90 -0.21
C TRP A 415 7.67 -13.06 0.30
N ASN A 416 7.66 -12.73 1.59
CA ASN A 416 8.79 -12.05 2.19
C ASN A 416 9.89 -13.06 2.51
N PRO A 417 11.17 -12.67 2.46
CA PRO A 417 12.26 -13.55 2.88
C PRO A 417 12.06 -13.95 4.34
N ILE A 418 12.50 -15.15 4.71
CA ILE A 418 12.32 -15.70 6.06
C ILE A 418 12.97 -14.81 7.12
N SER A 419 14.06 -14.11 6.78
CA SER A 419 14.74 -13.15 7.67
C SER A 419 13.86 -11.96 8.10
N GLU A 420 12.78 -11.68 7.35
CA GLU A 420 11.81 -10.62 7.70
C GLU A 420 10.60 -11.18 8.47
N TRP A 421 10.51 -12.50 8.69
CA TRP A 421 9.40 -13.10 9.41
C TRP A 421 9.58 -12.90 10.91
N VAL A 422 8.49 -12.54 11.58
CA VAL A 422 8.48 -12.41 13.04
C VAL A 422 7.88 -13.67 13.62
N TRP A 423 8.65 -14.35 14.47
CA TRP A 423 8.25 -15.57 15.17
C TRP A 423 7.98 -15.26 16.65
N SER A 424 7.06 -16.00 17.27
CA SER A 424 6.96 -16.03 18.73
C SER A 424 8.25 -16.59 19.35
N PRO A 425 8.71 -16.11 20.52
CA PRO A 425 9.93 -16.60 21.15
C PRO A 425 9.88 -18.09 21.57
N GLY A 426 8.68 -18.63 21.73
CA GLY A 426 8.45 -20.03 22.02
C GLY A 426 7.15 -20.54 21.42
N ILE A 427 6.80 -21.78 21.76
CA ILE A 427 5.55 -22.43 21.36
C ILE A 427 4.39 -21.76 22.11
N VAL A 428 3.38 -21.30 21.36
CA VAL A 428 2.22 -20.55 21.87
C VAL A 428 0.88 -21.25 21.58
N HIS A 429 0.91 -22.33 20.82
CA HIS A 429 -0.22 -23.22 20.56
C HIS A 429 0.29 -24.64 20.26
N GLU A 430 -0.58 -25.65 20.34
CA GLU A 430 -0.18 -27.05 20.18
C GLU A 430 0.53 -27.31 18.83
N PRO A 431 1.75 -27.86 18.82
CA PRO A 431 2.46 -28.15 17.57
C PRO A 431 1.89 -29.40 16.88
N VAL A 432 1.67 -29.30 15.56
CA VAL A 432 1.41 -30.48 14.71
C VAL A 432 2.70 -31.25 14.48
N ILE A 433 3.78 -30.54 14.18
CA ILE A 433 5.12 -31.06 13.92
C ILE A 433 6.18 -30.20 14.64
N SER A 434 7.39 -30.70 14.79
CA SER A 434 8.54 -29.92 15.26
C SER A 434 9.07 -28.95 14.19
N VAL A 435 9.88 -27.97 14.60
CA VAL A 435 10.60 -27.08 13.67
C VAL A 435 11.53 -27.87 12.75
N GLN A 436 12.14 -28.96 13.25
CA GLN A 436 13.05 -29.78 12.46
C GLN A 436 12.31 -30.56 11.38
N GLU A 437 11.16 -31.16 11.71
CA GLU A 437 10.32 -31.83 10.72
C GLU A 437 9.79 -30.84 9.67
N TRP A 438 9.46 -29.62 10.07
CA TRP A 438 9.04 -28.58 9.13
C TRP A 438 10.18 -28.21 8.15
N LYS A 439 11.42 -28.08 8.64
CA LYS A 439 12.59 -27.84 7.79
C LYS A 439 12.81 -28.97 6.78
N GLN A 440 12.76 -30.22 7.23
CA GLN A 440 12.87 -31.39 6.35
C GLN A 440 11.77 -31.39 5.27
N ALA A 441 10.53 -31.04 5.63
CA ALA A 441 9.46 -30.90 4.64
C ALA A 441 9.73 -29.77 3.62
N GLN A 442 10.37 -28.66 4.02
CA GLN A 442 10.78 -27.60 3.10
C GLN A 442 11.93 -28.05 2.18
N GLU A 443 12.88 -28.82 2.69
CA GLU A 443 13.98 -29.40 1.89
C GLU A 443 13.43 -30.31 0.80
N VAL A 444 12.50 -31.22 1.14
CA VAL A 444 11.83 -32.07 0.15
C VAL A 444 11.02 -31.24 -0.84
N THR A 445 10.32 -30.19 -0.37
CA THR A 445 9.57 -29.30 -1.26
C THR A 445 10.49 -28.58 -2.24
N ALA A 446 11.66 -28.13 -1.79
CA ALA A 446 12.67 -27.51 -2.63
C ALA A 446 13.24 -28.52 -3.64
N ALA A 447 13.52 -29.75 -3.22
CA ALA A 447 14.00 -30.82 -4.10
C ALA A 447 12.96 -31.21 -5.17
N LEU A 448 11.67 -31.31 -4.80
CA LEU A 448 10.59 -31.60 -5.75
C LEU A 448 10.38 -30.46 -6.75
N ARG A 449 10.56 -29.20 -6.34
CA ARG A 449 10.56 -28.05 -7.25
C ARG A 449 11.78 -28.07 -8.17
N ALA A 450 12.97 -28.27 -7.62
CA ALA A 450 14.20 -28.40 -8.40
C ALA A 450 14.12 -29.58 -9.38
N GLY A 451 13.49 -30.69 -9.02
CA GLY A 451 13.24 -31.82 -9.91
C GLY A 451 12.20 -31.52 -10.99
N ALA A 452 11.20 -30.67 -10.70
CA ALA A 452 10.28 -30.16 -11.72
C ALA A 452 10.95 -29.14 -12.65
N ASP A 453 11.89 -28.35 -12.14
CA ASP A 453 12.65 -27.36 -12.91
C ASP A 453 13.77 -28.00 -13.74
N ALA A 454 14.47 -29.01 -13.18
CA ALA A 454 15.40 -29.88 -13.89
C ALA A 454 14.68 -30.82 -14.88
N GLY A 455 13.43 -31.17 -14.55
CA GLY A 455 12.48 -31.90 -15.41
C GLY A 455 11.68 -31.01 -16.36
N SER A 456 11.89 -29.70 -16.35
CA SER A 456 11.39 -28.85 -17.42
C SER A 456 12.26 -29.14 -18.63
N SER A 457 11.82 -30.09 -19.44
CA SER A 457 12.31 -30.34 -20.80
C SER A 457 12.59 -29.04 -21.56
N LEU A 458 11.79 -27.99 -21.32
CA LEU A 458 12.02 -26.66 -21.87
C LEU A 458 13.27 -25.96 -21.32
N VAL A 459 13.53 -26.03 -20.01
CA VAL A 459 14.73 -25.45 -19.37
C VAL A 459 15.99 -26.17 -19.88
N ARG A 460 15.95 -27.49 -20.04
CA ARG A 460 17.07 -28.25 -20.61
C ARG A 460 17.37 -27.84 -22.06
N ILE A 461 16.33 -27.66 -22.87
CA ILE A 461 16.48 -27.13 -24.24
C ILE A 461 17.05 -25.71 -24.23
N HIS A 462 16.57 -24.83 -23.33
CA HIS A 462 17.09 -23.46 -23.21
C HIS A 462 18.57 -23.42 -22.79
N LEU A 463 18.97 -24.27 -21.85
CA LEU A 463 20.36 -24.38 -21.41
C LEU A 463 21.27 -24.89 -22.54
N ALA A 464 20.85 -25.95 -23.25
CA ALA A 464 21.59 -26.48 -24.40
C ALA A 464 21.75 -25.45 -25.52
N ALA A 465 20.66 -24.77 -25.90
CA ALA A 465 20.68 -23.71 -26.90
C ALA A 465 21.60 -22.54 -26.47
N ARG A 466 21.56 -22.15 -25.19
CA ARG A 466 22.42 -21.09 -24.65
C ARG A 466 23.90 -21.47 -24.70
N HIS A 467 24.27 -22.73 -24.44
CA HIS A 467 25.65 -23.21 -24.58
C HIS A 467 26.15 -23.13 -26.03
N LEU A 468 25.25 -23.22 -27.01
CA LEU A 468 25.53 -23.09 -28.44
C LEU A 468 25.36 -21.64 -28.96
N GLY A 469 25.07 -20.67 -28.09
CA GLY A 469 24.85 -19.28 -28.49
C GLY A 469 23.54 -19.02 -29.24
N LEU A 470 22.59 -19.96 -29.21
CA LEU A 470 21.32 -19.87 -29.92
C LEU A 470 20.23 -19.24 -29.04
N PRO A 471 19.60 -18.13 -29.46
CA PRO A 471 18.48 -17.54 -28.73
C PRO A 471 17.23 -18.43 -28.85
N VAL A 472 16.52 -18.61 -27.74
CA VAL A 472 15.24 -19.32 -27.71
C VAL A 472 14.11 -18.33 -27.47
N THR A 473 13.15 -18.26 -28.39
CA THR A 473 11.97 -17.39 -28.28
C THR A 473 10.70 -18.19 -28.50
N THR A 474 9.62 -17.85 -27.79
CA THR A 474 8.31 -18.48 -28.00
C THR A 474 7.56 -17.69 -29.07
N ILE A 475 7.21 -18.32 -30.19
CA ILE A 475 6.46 -17.68 -31.29
C ILE A 475 4.96 -17.70 -30.97
N SER A 476 4.44 -18.86 -30.59
CA SER A 476 3.02 -19.06 -30.29
C SER A 476 2.83 -20.23 -29.33
N SER A 477 1.69 -20.23 -28.65
CA SER A 477 1.36 -21.25 -27.66
C SER A 477 -0.14 -21.53 -27.69
N SER A 478 -0.51 -22.79 -27.71
CA SER A 478 -1.83 -23.31 -27.41
C SER A 478 -1.82 -24.11 -26.10
N ASP A 479 -2.96 -24.71 -25.74
CA ASP A 479 -3.09 -25.57 -24.57
C ASP A 479 -2.38 -26.92 -24.75
N SER A 480 -2.20 -27.39 -25.99
CA SER A 480 -1.58 -28.68 -26.30
C SER A 480 -0.14 -28.60 -26.83
N HIS A 481 0.25 -27.48 -27.47
CA HIS A 481 1.56 -27.32 -28.10
C HIS A 481 2.09 -25.88 -27.98
N ALA A 482 3.39 -25.69 -28.04
CA ALA A 482 4.02 -24.39 -28.26
C ALA A 482 5.04 -24.46 -29.39
N ARG A 483 5.12 -23.38 -30.16
CA ARG A 483 6.12 -23.19 -31.20
C ARG A 483 7.23 -22.29 -30.66
N TYR A 484 8.44 -22.80 -30.71
CA TYR A 484 9.65 -22.12 -30.29
C TYR A 484 10.54 -21.86 -31.50
N ARG A 485 11.20 -20.71 -31.53
CA ARG A 485 12.32 -20.43 -32.43
C ARG A 485 13.61 -20.57 -31.65
N ILE A 486 14.51 -21.44 -32.11
CA ILE A 486 15.83 -21.70 -31.53
C ILE A 486 16.86 -21.36 -32.60
N GLY A 487 17.52 -20.21 -32.50
CA GLY A 487 18.29 -19.65 -33.61
C GLY A 487 17.41 -19.39 -34.84
N GLU A 488 17.78 -19.94 -35.99
CA GLU A 488 17.00 -19.84 -37.24
C GLU A 488 15.93 -20.95 -37.39
N ARG A 489 15.87 -21.91 -36.45
CA ARG A 489 14.98 -23.08 -36.56
C ARG A 489 13.70 -22.87 -35.77
N GLU A 490 12.57 -23.32 -36.33
CA GLU A 490 11.30 -23.41 -35.61
C GLU A 490 11.01 -24.85 -35.19
N VAL A 491 10.66 -25.05 -33.91
CA VAL A 491 10.34 -26.35 -33.33
C VAL A 491 8.98 -26.26 -32.65
N VAL A 492 8.11 -27.23 -32.93
CA VAL A 492 6.80 -27.36 -32.27
C VAL A 492 6.92 -28.45 -31.21
N LEU A 493 6.65 -28.10 -29.95
CA LEU A 493 6.76 -29.01 -28.82
C LEU A 493 5.41 -29.14 -28.10
N PRO A 494 4.96 -30.37 -27.77
CA PRO A 494 3.74 -30.60 -27.00
C PRO A 494 3.87 -30.10 -25.56
N LYS A 495 2.74 -29.91 -24.88
CA LYS A 495 2.66 -29.51 -23.47
C LYS A 495 1.94 -30.60 -22.66
N PRO A 496 2.63 -31.25 -21.70
CA PRO A 496 4.05 -31.11 -21.35
C PRO A 496 4.98 -31.70 -22.43
N ILE A 497 6.25 -31.25 -22.48
CA ILE A 497 7.24 -31.75 -23.44
C ILE A 497 7.82 -33.07 -22.91
N PRO A 498 7.62 -34.22 -23.60
CA PRO A 498 8.19 -35.49 -23.19
C PRO A 498 9.72 -35.43 -23.15
N ASP A 499 10.31 -36.11 -22.17
CA ASP A 499 11.76 -36.14 -21.95
C ASP A 499 12.54 -36.64 -23.17
N GLN A 500 12.05 -37.69 -23.84
CA GLN A 500 12.67 -38.24 -25.04
C GLN A 500 12.68 -37.22 -26.19
N LEU A 501 11.60 -36.45 -26.36
CA LEU A 501 11.54 -35.40 -27.37
C LEU A 501 12.48 -34.24 -27.02
N ALA A 502 12.60 -33.91 -25.73
CA ALA A 502 13.55 -32.90 -25.28
C ALA A 502 15.00 -33.33 -25.54
N GLN A 503 15.34 -34.59 -25.28
CA GLN A 503 16.65 -35.17 -25.61
C GLN A 503 16.93 -35.14 -27.12
N GLN A 504 15.94 -35.50 -27.94
CA GLN A 504 16.07 -35.44 -29.40
C GLN A 504 16.37 -34.01 -29.87
N VAL A 505 15.61 -33.02 -29.38
CA VAL A 505 15.83 -31.61 -29.73
C VAL A 505 17.21 -31.14 -29.29
N ILE A 506 17.67 -31.54 -28.09
CA ILE A 506 19.01 -31.20 -27.60
C ILE A 506 20.10 -31.83 -28.48
N ALA A 507 19.94 -33.09 -28.89
CA ALA A 507 20.86 -33.78 -29.79
C ALA A 507 20.90 -33.15 -31.20
N ASP A 508 19.72 -32.77 -31.73
CA ASP A 508 19.58 -32.10 -33.02
C ASP A 508 20.20 -30.70 -33.04
N LEU A 509 20.23 -30.01 -31.89
CA LEU A 509 20.93 -28.72 -31.75
C LEU A 509 22.45 -28.90 -31.80
N GLY A 510 22.97 -29.99 -31.23
CA GLY A 510 24.41 -30.31 -31.26
C GLY A 510 24.91 -30.84 -32.60
N SER A 511 24.04 -31.47 -33.39
CA SER A 511 24.39 -32.08 -34.69
C SER A 511 24.27 -31.11 -35.88
N ALA A 512 23.83 -29.88 -35.64
CA ALA A 512 23.61 -28.85 -36.66
C ALA A 512 24.72 -27.77 -36.71
N MET A 513 25.82 -28.01 -35.99
CA MET A 513 27.12 -27.38 -36.22
C MET A 513 27.93 -28.23 -37.17
#